data_AF-A0A5K1CPD2-F1
#
_entry.id   AF-A0A5K1CPD2-F1
#
_cell.length_a   1.000
_cell.length_b   1.000
_cell.length_c   1.000
_cell.angle_alpha   90.00
_cell.angle_beta   90.00
_cell.angle_gamma   90.00
#
_symmetry.space_group_name_H-M   'P 1'
#
loop_
_entity.id
_entity.type
_entity.pdbx_description
1 polymer ?
#
loop_
_entity_poly.entity_id
_entity_poly.type
_entity_poly.pdbx_seq_one_letter_code
_entity_poly.pdbx_strand_id
1 'polypeptide(L)'
;AGDRLIQLYENFITDFEMKINLLKLAHFAVIVSRQYSEKEAAISYLQTVIEKLRSTREMRIEEPILYVRMQIAAFKLEQGDQKECKKLLDEGKSTLDSMTDIDPS
;
A
#
# COMPACT_ATOMS: atom_id res chain seq x y z
N ALA A 1 17.17 -11.13 9.07
CA ALA A 1 16.45 -11.80 7.98
C ALA A 1 15.58 -10.85 7.16
N GLY A 2 14.99 -9.79 7.76
CA GLY A 2 14.18 -8.79 7.04
C GLY A 2 14.91 -7.94 6.00
N ASP A 3 16.18 -7.57 6.22
CA ASP A 3 16.96 -6.73 5.28
C ASP A 3 17.05 -7.29 3.86
N ARG A 4 17.12 -8.63 3.71
CA ARG A 4 17.20 -9.25 2.38
C ARG A 4 15.89 -9.12 1.61
N LEU A 5 14.74 -9.08 2.29
CA LEU A 5 13.43 -8.89 1.66
C LEU A 5 13.23 -7.43 1.24
N ILE A 6 13.73 -6.48 2.04
CA ILE A 6 13.71 -5.06 1.70
C ILE A 6 14.57 -4.80 0.46
N GLN A 7 15.80 -5.30 0.44
CA GLN A 7 16.70 -5.17 -0.72
C GLN A 7 16.16 -5.90 -1.96
N LEU A 8 15.53 -7.06 -1.79
CA LEU A 8 14.89 -7.76 -2.91
C LEU A 8 13.76 -6.92 -3.49
N TYR A 9 12.93 -6.29 -2.64
CA TYR A 9 11.84 -5.43 -3.09
C TYR A 9 12.33 -4.17 -3.80
N GLU A 10 13.37 -3.49 -3.27
CA GLU A 10 13.95 -2.30 -3.90
C GLU A 10 14.49 -2.61 -5.31
N ASN A 11 15.22 -3.71 -5.45
CA ASN A 11 15.74 -4.14 -6.75
C ASN A 11 14.62 -4.61 -7.69
N PHE A 12 13.63 -5.34 -7.15
CA PHE A 12 12.51 -5.85 -7.92
C PHE A 12 11.59 -4.73 -8.43
N ILE A 13 11.29 -3.72 -7.62
CA ILE A 13 10.50 -2.54 -8.02
C ILE A 13 11.16 -1.77 -9.15
N THR A 14 12.48 -1.62 -9.10
CA THR A 14 13.25 -0.85 -10.10
C THR A 14 13.20 -1.53 -11.48
N ASP A 15 13.17 -2.86 -11.53
CA ASP A 15 13.18 -3.61 -12.80
C ASP A 15 11.77 -4.01 -13.32
N PHE A 16 10.74 -4.10 -12.45
CA PHE A 16 9.40 -4.63 -12.81
C PHE A 16 8.32 -3.60 -13.10
N GLU A 17 8.66 -2.31 -13.10
CA GLU A 17 7.74 -1.18 -13.29
C GLU A 17 6.92 -1.26 -14.61
N MET A 18 7.29 -2.12 -15.57
CA MET A 18 6.60 -2.27 -16.86
C MET A 18 5.88 -3.61 -17.11
N LYS A 19 5.90 -4.61 -16.21
CA LYS A 19 5.35 -5.97 -16.50
C LYS A 19 4.47 -6.60 -15.43
N ILE A 20 4.32 -6.00 -14.25
CA ILE A 20 3.56 -6.59 -13.14
C ILE A 20 2.20 -5.92 -12.95
N ASN A 21 1.22 -6.73 -12.53
CA ASN A 21 -0.04 -6.23 -12.01
C ASN A 21 0.24 -5.36 -10.76
N LEU A 22 -0.12 -4.08 -10.82
CA LEU A 22 0.10 -3.10 -9.74
C LEU A 22 -0.48 -3.54 -8.39
N LEU A 23 -1.53 -4.38 -8.37
CA LEU A 23 -2.07 -4.99 -7.16
C LEU A 23 -1.07 -5.94 -6.49
N LYS A 24 -0.34 -6.74 -7.28
CA LYS A 24 0.72 -7.59 -6.73
C LYS A 24 1.86 -6.76 -6.16
N LEU A 25 2.17 -5.62 -6.78
CA LEU A 25 3.15 -4.66 -6.24
C LEU A 25 2.70 -4.15 -4.87
N ALA A 26 1.44 -3.75 -4.75
CA ALA A 26 0.84 -3.33 -3.49
C ALA A 26 0.85 -4.45 -2.42
N HIS A 27 0.59 -5.70 -2.81
CA HIS A 27 0.69 -6.85 -1.89
C HIS A 27 2.12 -7.02 -1.36
N PHE A 28 3.12 -6.96 -2.24
CA PHE A 28 4.52 -7.02 -1.81
C PHE A 28 4.89 -5.85 -0.90
N ALA A 29 4.44 -4.63 -1.24
CA ALA A 29 4.65 -3.45 -0.41
C ALA A 29 4.15 -3.67 1.02
N VAL A 30 2.94 -4.21 1.17
CA VAL A 30 2.35 -4.50 2.47
C VAL A 30 3.15 -5.57 3.22
N ILE A 31 3.59 -6.64 2.57
CA ILE A 31 4.41 -7.67 3.22
C ILE A 31 5.73 -7.09 3.74
N VAL A 32 6.38 -6.25 2.93
CA VAL A 32 7.63 -5.57 3.30
C VAL A 32 7.41 -4.58 4.45
N SER A 33 6.31 -3.83 4.43
CA SER A 33 5.99 -2.85 5.49
C SER A 33 5.87 -3.51 6.88
N ARG A 34 5.47 -4.78 6.95
CA ARG A 34 5.37 -5.54 8.20
C ARG A 34 6.73 -5.96 8.78
N GLN A 35 7.81 -5.86 7.99
CA GLN A 35 9.17 -6.19 8.43
C GLN A 35 9.87 -5.02 9.11
N TYR A 36 9.33 -3.80 9.01
CA TYR A 36 9.87 -2.65 9.71
C TYR A 36 9.61 -2.77 11.22
N SER A 37 10.63 -2.49 12.02
CA SER A 37 10.50 -2.43 13.48
C SER A 37 9.69 -1.22 13.93
N GLU A 38 9.92 -0.07 13.28
CA GLU A 38 9.22 1.19 13.55
C GLU A 38 8.03 1.36 12.61
N LYS A 39 6.85 1.59 13.18
CA LYS A 39 5.59 1.69 12.43
C LYS A 39 5.54 2.97 11.59
N GLU A 40 6.11 4.07 12.08
CA GLU A 40 6.28 5.33 11.37
C GLU A 40 7.11 5.14 10.09
N ALA A 41 8.19 4.35 10.17
CA ALA A 41 9.02 4.02 9.02
C ALA A 41 8.25 3.18 8.00
N ALA A 42 7.46 2.21 8.47
CA ALA A 42 6.57 1.41 7.62
C ALA A 42 5.53 2.30 6.89
N ILE A 43 4.92 3.24 7.61
CA ILE A 43 3.94 4.18 7.05
C ILE A 43 4.58 5.09 6.00
N SER A 44 5.75 5.67 6.30
CA SER A 44 6.48 6.53 5.36
C SER A 44 6.84 5.78 4.07
N TYR A 45 7.32 4.54 4.19
CA TYR A 45 7.58 3.68 3.05
C TYR A 45 6.31 3.41 2.21
N LEU A 46 5.19 3.07 2.83
CA LEU A 46 3.92 2.84 2.12
C LEU A 46 3.39 4.11 1.44
N GLN A 47 3.61 5.29 2.03
CA GLN A 47 3.29 6.57 1.38
C GLN A 47 4.10 6.78 0.10
N THR A 48 5.40 6.50 0.12
CA THR A 48 6.25 6.55 -1.08
C THR A 48 5.78 5.57 -2.15
N VAL A 49 5.30 4.37 -1.78
CA VAL A 49 4.71 3.42 -2.73
C VAL A 49 3.45 3.97 -3.38
N ILE A 50 2.56 4.64 -2.63
CA ILE A 50 1.38 5.30 -3.19
C ILE A 50 1.78 6.39 -4.21
N GLU A 51 2.80 7.19 -3.91
CA GLU A 51 3.30 8.22 -4.84
C GLU A 51 3.85 7.61 -6.14
N LYS A 52 4.58 6.50 -6.04
CA LYS A 52 5.04 5.74 -7.22
C LYS A 52 3.87 5.19 -8.03
N LEU A 53 2.88 4.56 -7.38
CA LEU A 53 1.67 4.05 -8.05
C LEU A 53 0.87 5.15 -8.76
N ARG A 54 0.81 6.36 -8.21
CA ARG A 54 0.18 7.51 -8.89
C ARG A 54 0.98 8.01 -10.08
N SER A 55 2.30 7.85 -10.04
CA SER A 55 3.21 8.30 -11.10
C SER A 55 3.17 7.42 -12.35
N THR A 56 2.70 6.17 -12.24
CA THR A 56 2.60 5.25 -13.39
C THR A 56 1.45 5.60 -14.36
N ARG A 57 0.49 6.46 -13.96
CA ARG A 57 -0.66 6.93 -14.77
C ARG A 57 -1.50 5.80 -15.41
N GLU A 58 -1.51 4.63 -14.78
CA GLU A 58 -2.27 3.46 -15.20
C GLU A 58 -3.77 3.61 -14.84
N MET A 59 -4.66 2.97 -15.62
CA MET A 59 -6.12 3.18 -15.47
C MET A 59 -6.71 2.51 -14.21
N ARG A 60 -6.05 1.47 -13.67
CA ARG A 60 -6.51 0.70 -12.51
C ARG A 60 -5.59 0.87 -11.28
N ILE A 61 -5.16 2.10 -11.01
CA ILE A 61 -4.30 2.42 -9.86
C ILE A 61 -5.05 2.54 -8.53
N GLU A 62 -6.36 2.76 -8.58
CA GLU A 62 -7.14 3.07 -7.37
C GLU A 62 -7.22 1.87 -6.42
N GLU A 63 -7.36 0.66 -6.94
CA GLU A 63 -7.39 -0.58 -6.16
C GLU A 63 -6.08 -0.85 -5.38
N PRO A 64 -4.89 -0.85 -6.02
CA PRO A 64 -3.63 -1.01 -5.29
C PRO A 64 -3.36 0.15 -4.30
N ILE A 65 -3.74 1.39 -4.65
CA ILE A 65 -3.62 2.53 -3.73
C ILE A 65 -4.51 2.33 -2.50
N LEU A 66 -5.75 1.90 -2.71
CA LEU A 66 -6.70 1.62 -1.64
C LEU A 66 -6.17 0.53 -0.71
N TYR A 67 -5.66 -0.56 -1.26
CA TYR A 67 -5.06 -1.65 -0.50
C TYR A 67 -3.92 -1.17 0.41
N VAL A 68 -2.99 -0.38 -0.15
CA VAL A 68 -1.87 0.18 0.63
C VAL A 68 -2.37 1.14 1.73
N ARG A 69 -3.38 1.98 1.43
CA ARG A 69 -4.00 2.88 2.42
C ARG A 69 -4.64 2.13 3.59
N MET A 70 -5.30 1.00 3.31
CA MET A 70 -5.88 0.17 4.37
C MET A 70 -4.81 -0.39 5.32
N GLN A 71 -3.65 -0.77 4.81
CA GLN A 71 -2.53 -1.21 5.66
C GLN A 71 -1.96 -0.05 6.50
N ILE A 72 -1.88 1.17 5.96
CA ILE A 72 -1.50 2.37 6.74
C ILE A 72 -2.51 2.63 7.87
N ALA A 73 -3.81 2.52 7.57
CA ALA A 73 -4.86 2.68 8.58
C ALA A 73 -4.73 1.64 9.70
N ALA A 74 -4.43 0.38 9.36
CA ALA A 74 -4.17 -0.67 10.33
C ALA A 74 -2.98 -0.33 11.25
N PHE A 75 -1.87 0.18 10.71
CA PHE A 75 -0.74 0.62 11.53
C PHE A 75 -1.08 1.80 12.44
N LYS A 76 -1.85 2.79 11.95
CA LYS A 76 -2.30 3.91 12.80
C LYS A 76 -3.24 3.44 13.92
N LEU A 77 -4.08 2.43 13.66
CA LEU A 77 -4.93 1.82 14.68
C LEU A 77 -4.11 1.11 15.77
N GLU A 78 -3.07 0.36 15.38
CA GLU A 78 -2.15 -0.31 16.30
C GLU A 78 -1.39 0.68 17.20
N GLN A 79 -1.12 1.89 16.71
CA GLN A 79 -0.51 2.98 17.48
C GLN A 79 -1.48 3.70 18.43
N GLY A 80 -2.77 3.36 18.40
CA GLY A 80 -3.81 4.03 19.19
C GLY A 80 -4.37 5.30 18.57
N ASP A 81 -3.98 5.65 17.34
CA ASP A 81 -4.53 6.80 16.60
C ASP A 81 -5.86 6.44 15.92
N GLN A 82 -6.89 6.25 16.75
CA GLN A 82 -8.23 5.87 16.32
C GLN A 82 -8.92 6.92 15.42
N LYS A 83 -8.57 8.20 15.58
CA LYS A 83 -9.23 9.29 14.85
C LYS A 83 -8.80 9.30 13.39
N GLU A 84 -7.49 9.14 13.16
CA GLU A 84 -6.92 9.12 11.83
C GLU A 84 -7.21 7.79 11.10
N CYS A 85 -7.28 6.67 11.84
CA CYS A 85 -7.74 5.39 11.30
C CYS A 85 -9.19 5.46 10.81
N LYS A 86 -10.11 6.07 11.58
CA LYS A 86 -11.51 6.23 11.16
C LYS A 86 -11.64 7.03 9.86
N LYS A 87 -10.91 8.16 9.78
CA LYS A 87 -10.91 8.98 8.57
C LYS A 87 -10.43 8.21 7.34
N LEU A 88 -9.33 7.46 7.46
CA LEU A 88 -8.82 6.63 6.36
C LEU A 88 -9.78 5.49 5.97
N LEU A 89 -10.48 4.91 6.94
CA LEU A 89 -11.50 3.89 6.67
C LEU A 89 -12.72 4.47 5.97
N ASP A 90 -13.19 5.65 6.37
CA ASP A 90 -14.32 6.33 5.72
C ASP A 90 -13.99 6.77 4.28
N GLU A 91 -12.78 7.28 4.07
CA GLU A 91 -12.25 7.61 2.74
C GLU A 91 -12.12 6.34 1.88
N GLY A 92 -11.57 5.26 2.44
CA GLY A 92 -11.43 3.99 1.73
C GLY A 92 -12.76 3.34 1.38
N LYS A 93 -13.75 3.43 2.28
CA LYS A 93 -15.11 2.96 2.04
C LYS A 93 -15.78 3.74 0.91
N SER A 94 -15.63 5.07 0.90
CA SER A 94 -16.17 5.91 -0.16
C SER A 94 -15.53 5.59 -1.53
N THR A 95 -14.22 5.33 -1.57
CA THR A 95 -13.54 4.89 -2.79
C THR A 95 -14.05 3.51 -3.24
N LEU A 96 -14.22 2.56 -2.33
CA LEU A 96 -14.73 1.21 -2.64
C LEU A 96 -16.18 1.25 -3.14
N ASP A 97 -17.05 2.02 -2.49
CA ASP A 97 -18.45 2.20 -2.89
C ASP A 97 -18.58 2.86 -4.27
N SER A 98 -17.54 3.57 -4.73
CA SER A 98 -17.48 4.17 -6.07
C SER A 98 -16.91 3.24 -7.15
N MET A 99 -16.36 2.08 -6.79
CA MET A 99 -15.84 1.08 -7.73
C MET A 99 -16.94 0.06 -8.06
N THR A 100 -17.44 0.08 -9.31
CA THR A 100 -18.51 -0.83 -9.76
C THR A 100 -18.02 -2.21 -10.22
N ASP A 101 -16.71 -2.47 -10.24
CA ASP A 101 -16.11 -3.72 -10.72
C ASP A 101 -14.88 -4.04 -9.86
N ILE A 102 -15.13 -4.68 -8.71
CA ILE A 102 -14.12 -5.01 -7.71
C ILE A 102 -13.92 -6.52 -7.75
N ASP A 103 -12.70 -6.99 -8.00
CA ASP A 103 -12.37 -8.41 -8.01
C ASP A 103 -12.15 -8.87 -6.55
N PRO A 104 -12.95 -9.83 -6.02
CA PRO A 104 -12.82 -10.30 -4.65
C PRO A 104 -11.66 -11.30 -4.44
N SER A 105 -10.88 -11.62 -5.48
CA SER A 105 -9.90 -12.73 -5.50
C SER A 105 -8.48 -12.37 -5.08
#